data_AF-A0A5B8VP04-F1
#
_entry.id   AF-A0A5B8VP04-F1
#
_cell.length_a   1.000
_cell.length_b   1.000
_cell.length_c   1.000
_cell.angle_alpha   90.00
_cell.angle_beta   90.00
_cell.angle_gamma   90.00
#
_symmetry.space_group_name_H-M   'P 1'
#
loop_
_entity.id
_entity.type
_entity.pdbx_description
1 polymer ?
#
loop_
_entity_poly.entity_id
_entity_poly.type
_entity_poly.pdbx_seq_one_letter_code
_entity_poly.pdbx_strand_id
1 'polypeptide(L)'
;MQLDLINSKIGRKNIINNNLAMPDLYKAVGMVGVLFENKYRFLKSQLERYYEVDGRTIERILVNNSDELSNSGYEVMTGERLKLFKKSLLDSSNLNDLEHSSIIKAPSLGVFTFKSFLNIGMLLVDSERARQTRSLILDIVIDVLNKRSGGKTKFINQREEKYLPAALDEFIYRKKFIDAIDLYIVDNNFKYSQLTDKVYKSIFKENSNEYRKILRLSSNDSVRSTLYSEVLRIVSDFENAFAKKLKLAFENKGEKLSLTEAHELFNEFSEKALLLMEASVKDARNKMASRDLAFRDALHEKLANYLKDVPAEDFEKFLGEQSLNLERQLELNKDVFKRLKDR
;
A
#
# COMPACT_ATOMS: atom_id res chain seq x y z
N MET A 1 -1.00 -7.72 -13.07
CA MET A 1 0.39 -7.71 -13.57
C MET A 1 1.13 -8.85 -12.87
N GLN A 2 1.90 -9.69 -13.56
CA GLN A 2 2.69 -10.72 -12.87
C GLN A 2 3.77 -9.98 -12.06
N LEU A 3 3.63 -9.96 -10.73
CA LEU A 3 4.57 -9.29 -9.83
C LEU A 3 5.95 -9.94 -10.00
N ASP A 4 6.90 -9.19 -10.56
CA ASP A 4 8.29 -9.62 -10.68
C ASP A 4 8.96 -9.55 -9.32
N LEU A 5 8.94 -10.66 -8.58
CA LEU A 5 9.53 -10.74 -7.23
C LEU A 5 11.06 -10.70 -7.25
N ILE A 6 11.70 -10.96 -8.39
CA ILE A 6 13.16 -10.93 -8.51
C ILE A 6 13.61 -9.47 -8.55
N ASN A 7 12.99 -8.66 -9.40
CA ASN A 7 13.43 -7.28 -9.61
C ASN A 7 12.68 -6.26 -8.74
N SER A 8 11.49 -6.58 -8.23
CA SER A 8 10.69 -5.66 -7.44
C SER A 8 10.90 -5.80 -5.94
N LYS A 9 11.79 -4.96 -5.38
CA LYS A 9 11.96 -4.81 -3.93
C LYS A 9 10.66 -4.42 -3.22
N ILE A 10 9.87 -3.52 -3.83
CA ILE A 10 8.56 -3.11 -3.31
C ILE A 10 7.59 -4.30 -3.29
N GLY A 11 7.55 -5.10 -4.36
CA GLY A 11 6.72 -6.30 -4.44
C GLY A 11 7.05 -7.29 -3.32
N ARG A 12 8.34 -7.58 -3.11
CA ARG A 12 8.80 -8.46 -2.01
C ARG A 12 8.40 -7.93 -0.64
N LYS A 13 8.60 -6.63 -0.39
CA LYS A 13 8.20 -6.01 0.87
C LYS A 13 6.70 -6.06 1.10
N ASN A 14 5.88 -5.80 0.08
CA ASN A 14 4.42 -5.90 0.18
C ASN A 14 3.97 -7.31 0.57
N ILE A 15 4.59 -8.34 0.02
CA ILE A 15 4.34 -9.74 0.41
C ILE A 15 4.70 -9.93 1.89
N ILE A 16 5.90 -9.50 2.29
CA ILE A 16 6.39 -9.65 3.66
C ILE A 16 5.52 -8.88 4.68
N ASN A 17 4.98 -7.73 4.29
CA ASN A 17 4.11 -6.89 5.12
C ASN A 17 2.68 -7.43 5.19
N ASN A 18 2.25 -8.26 4.24
CA ASN A 18 0.94 -8.91 4.27
C ASN A 18 0.88 -10.06 5.29
N ASN A 19 0.74 -9.69 6.57
CA ASN A 19 0.62 -10.64 7.67
C ASN A 19 -0.57 -11.60 7.52
N LEU A 20 -1.60 -11.22 6.78
CA LEU A 20 -2.79 -12.04 6.53
C LEU A 20 -2.48 -13.27 5.67
N ALA A 21 -1.46 -13.19 4.81
CA ALA A 21 -1.02 -14.31 3.97
C ALA A 21 0.01 -15.21 4.64
N MET A 22 0.69 -14.75 5.71
CA MET A 22 1.78 -15.48 6.36
C MET A 22 1.37 -16.87 6.88
N PRO A 23 0.19 -17.08 7.50
CA PRO A 23 -0.21 -18.41 7.97
C PRO A 23 -0.36 -19.43 6.81
N ASP A 24 -0.98 -19.01 5.71
CA ASP A 24 -1.20 -19.85 4.54
C ASP A 24 0.13 -20.18 3.84
N LEU A 25 1.02 -19.18 3.72
CA LEU A 25 2.37 -19.38 3.20
C LEU A 25 3.19 -20.34 4.07
N TYR A 26 3.13 -20.20 5.39
CA TYR A 26 3.85 -21.07 6.31
C TYR A 26 3.39 -22.51 6.19
N LYS A 27 2.06 -22.73 6.14
CA LYS A 27 1.47 -24.05 5.95
C LYS A 27 1.87 -24.68 4.61
N ALA A 28 1.90 -23.90 3.54
CA ALA A 28 2.21 -24.40 2.20
C ALA A 28 3.68 -24.73 2.00
N VAL A 29 4.59 -23.95 2.61
CA VAL A 29 6.04 -24.22 2.58
C VAL A 29 6.37 -25.47 3.40
N GLY A 30 5.67 -25.71 4.52
CA GLY A 30 5.83 -26.94 5.31
C GLY A 30 7.16 -27.07 6.06
N MET A 31 7.95 -26.00 6.14
CA MET A 31 9.23 -25.99 6.85
C MET A 31 9.03 -25.80 8.35
N VAL A 32 9.71 -26.62 9.15
CA VAL A 32 9.67 -26.54 10.62
C VAL A 32 10.81 -25.67 11.11
N GLY A 33 10.47 -24.50 11.64
CA GLY A 33 11.41 -23.63 12.36
C GLY A 33 11.54 -24.01 13.83
N VAL A 34 12.57 -23.48 14.49
CA VAL A 34 12.81 -23.66 15.92
C VAL A 34 12.18 -22.50 16.66
N LEU A 35 11.32 -22.78 17.63
CA LEU A 35 10.66 -21.75 18.42
C LEU A 35 11.66 -21.13 19.40
N PHE A 36 11.94 -19.84 19.23
CA PHE A 36 12.82 -19.08 20.13
C PHE A 36 12.33 -17.64 20.23
N GLU A 37 12.19 -17.12 21.46
CA GLU A 37 11.66 -15.77 21.72
C GLU A 37 10.30 -15.52 21.02
N ASN A 38 9.38 -16.49 21.12
CA ASN A 38 8.05 -16.44 20.49
C ASN A 38 8.07 -16.30 18.96
N LYS A 39 9.19 -16.63 18.30
CA LYS A 39 9.33 -16.59 16.84
C LYS A 39 9.95 -17.90 16.35
N TYR A 40 9.46 -18.40 15.21
CA TYR A 40 10.13 -19.49 14.51
C TYR A 40 11.38 -18.95 13.82
N ARG A 41 12.51 -19.60 14.12
CA ARG A 41 13.83 -19.31 13.58
C ARG A 41 14.29 -20.44 12.67
N PHE A 42 14.92 -20.07 11.58
CA PHE A 42 15.49 -20.98 10.59
C PHE A 42 16.99 -20.77 10.51
N LEU A 43 17.72 -21.86 10.26
CA LEU A 43 19.16 -21.87 10.09
C LEU A 43 19.55 -21.76 8.63
N LYS A 44 20.76 -21.25 8.36
CA LYS A 44 21.32 -21.19 7.02
C LYS A 44 21.27 -22.55 6.31
N SER A 45 21.62 -23.65 7.01
CA SER A 45 21.60 -25.00 6.42
C SER A 45 20.19 -25.48 6.05
N GLN A 46 19.15 -25.02 6.76
CA GLN A 46 17.76 -25.30 6.39
C GLN A 46 17.37 -24.58 5.09
N LEU A 47 17.84 -23.34 4.89
CA LEU A 47 17.62 -22.60 3.64
C LEU A 47 18.38 -23.27 2.48
N GLU A 48 19.64 -23.65 2.68
CA GLU A 48 20.45 -24.37 1.69
C GLU A 48 19.76 -25.65 1.22
N ARG A 49 19.25 -26.44 2.17
CA ARG A 49 18.53 -27.69 1.88
C ARG A 49 17.20 -27.46 1.17
N TYR A 50 16.39 -26.50 1.64
CA TYR A 50 15.08 -26.24 1.07
C TYR A 50 15.17 -25.66 -0.34
N TYR A 51 16.07 -24.70 -0.56
CA TYR A 51 16.23 -24.06 -1.86
C TYR A 51 17.19 -24.81 -2.80
N GLU A 52 17.81 -25.90 -2.33
CA GLU A 52 18.76 -26.71 -3.11
C GLU A 52 19.91 -25.85 -3.66
N VAL A 53 20.51 -25.02 -2.80
CA VAL A 53 21.62 -24.12 -3.16
C VAL A 53 22.80 -24.24 -2.22
N ASP A 54 24.00 -23.97 -2.75
CA ASP A 54 25.22 -23.92 -1.95
C ASP A 54 25.22 -22.75 -0.94
N GLY A 55 25.85 -22.96 0.21
CA GLY A 55 25.94 -21.96 1.26
C GLY A 55 26.60 -20.65 0.85
N ARG A 56 27.51 -20.66 -0.14
CA ARG A 56 28.11 -19.43 -0.69
C ARG A 56 27.07 -18.58 -1.44
N THR A 57 26.06 -19.21 -2.04
CA THR A 57 24.97 -18.52 -2.73
C THR A 57 24.14 -17.71 -1.72
N ILE A 58 23.82 -18.32 -0.57
CA ILE A 58 23.10 -17.65 0.51
C ILE A 58 23.93 -16.49 1.07
N GLU A 59 25.23 -16.69 1.31
CA GLU A 59 26.14 -15.64 1.78
C GLU A 59 26.21 -14.45 0.83
N ARG A 60 26.32 -14.71 -0.49
CA ARG A 60 26.31 -13.65 -1.51
C ARG A 60 25.00 -12.84 -1.47
N ILE A 61 23.86 -13.49 -1.28
CA ILE A 61 22.57 -12.80 -1.16
C ILE A 61 22.50 -11.94 0.11
N LEU A 62 22.96 -12.48 1.24
CA LEU A 62 23.03 -11.76 2.51
C LEU A 62 23.87 -10.48 2.40
N VAL A 63 25.03 -10.56 1.75
CA VAL A 63 25.92 -9.41 1.54
C VAL A 63 25.29 -8.38 0.60
N ASN A 64 24.72 -8.82 -0.53
CA ASN A 64 24.17 -7.91 -1.53
C ASN A 64 22.84 -7.25 -1.11
N ASN A 65 22.15 -7.79 -0.10
CA ASN A 65 20.81 -7.35 0.30
C ASN A 65 20.66 -7.21 1.83
N SER A 66 21.75 -6.84 2.52
CA SER A 66 21.82 -6.79 3.99
C SER A 66 20.64 -6.04 4.61
N ASP A 67 20.38 -4.82 4.16
CA ASP A 67 19.33 -3.96 4.72
C ASP A 67 17.93 -4.56 4.53
N GLU A 68 17.69 -5.16 3.37
CA GLU A 68 16.39 -5.78 3.07
C GLU A 68 16.17 -7.02 3.93
N LEU A 69 17.21 -7.84 4.08
CA LEU A 69 17.14 -9.10 4.81
C LEU A 69 17.05 -8.87 6.32
N SER A 70 17.81 -7.92 6.86
CA SER A 70 17.68 -7.50 8.26
C SER A 70 16.27 -6.98 8.57
N ASN A 71 15.69 -6.16 7.71
CA ASN A 71 14.30 -5.69 7.87
C ASN A 71 13.28 -6.85 7.80
N SER A 72 13.56 -7.89 7.00
CA SER A 72 12.73 -9.10 6.97
C SER A 72 13.01 -10.10 8.11
N GLY A 73 13.96 -9.80 9.01
CA GLY A 73 14.24 -10.59 10.21
C GLY A 73 15.41 -11.56 10.12
N TYR A 74 16.39 -11.30 9.25
CA TYR A 74 17.72 -11.93 9.36
C TYR A 74 18.54 -11.24 10.45
N GLU A 75 19.15 -12.01 11.34
CA GLU A 75 20.05 -11.51 12.38
C GLU A 75 21.17 -12.51 12.68
N VAL A 76 22.28 -12.02 13.24
CA VAL A 76 23.38 -12.86 13.73
C VAL A 76 23.34 -12.91 15.25
N MET A 77 23.15 -14.10 15.81
CA MET A 77 23.16 -14.33 17.26
C MET A 77 24.57 -14.59 17.76
N THR A 78 24.92 -13.99 18.90
CA THR A 78 26.20 -14.14 19.60
C THR A 78 25.99 -14.21 21.12
N GLY A 79 27.04 -14.57 21.86
CA GLY A 79 27.07 -14.51 23.33
C GLY A 79 26.02 -15.37 24.02
N GLU A 80 25.42 -14.84 25.09
CA GLU A 80 24.42 -15.55 25.91
C GLU A 80 23.15 -15.90 25.12
N ARG A 81 22.69 -15.02 24.23
CA ARG A 81 21.50 -15.27 23.40
C ARG A 81 21.70 -16.47 22.48
N LEU A 82 22.91 -16.60 21.92
CA LEU A 82 23.28 -17.79 21.13
C LEU A 82 23.31 -19.06 21.99
N LYS A 83 23.83 -19.00 23.23
CA LYS A 83 23.83 -20.16 24.13
C LYS A 83 22.41 -20.62 24.44
N LEU A 84 21.48 -19.70 24.71
CA LEU A 84 20.07 -20.02 24.93
C LEU A 84 19.43 -20.62 23.68
N PHE A 85 19.67 -20.04 22.51
CA PHE A 85 19.14 -20.56 21.25
C PHE A 85 19.64 -21.98 20.96
N LYS A 86 20.93 -22.26 21.20
CA LYS A 86 21.50 -23.61 21.07
C LYS A 86 20.84 -24.63 21.99
N LYS A 87 20.43 -24.23 23.20
CA LYS A 87 19.64 -25.11 24.09
C LYS A 87 18.28 -25.42 23.48
N SER A 88 17.56 -24.40 22.99
CA SER A 88 16.28 -24.60 22.31
C SER A 88 16.40 -25.48 21.06
N LEU A 89 17.52 -25.41 20.33
CA LEU A 89 17.81 -26.30 19.20
C LEU A 89 17.96 -27.76 19.63
N LEU A 90 18.59 -28.03 20.78
CA LEU A 90 18.76 -29.39 21.31
C LEU A 90 17.43 -29.99 21.76
N ASP A 91 16.55 -29.17 22.33
CA ASP A 91 15.21 -29.59 22.76
C ASP A 91 14.29 -29.87 21.56
N SER A 92 14.51 -29.20 20.42
CA SER A 92 13.80 -29.46 19.16
C SER A 92 14.50 -30.57 18.36
N SER A 93 13.97 -31.79 18.40
CA SER A 93 14.49 -33.04 17.81
C SER A 93 14.66 -33.10 16.27
N ASN A 94 14.90 -31.98 15.59
CA ASN A 94 14.81 -31.83 14.13
C ASN A 94 16.14 -31.60 13.40
N LEU A 95 17.28 -31.94 14.02
CA LEU A 95 18.60 -31.74 13.43
C LEU A 95 19.38 -33.06 13.33
N ASN A 96 20.16 -33.24 12.26
CA ASN A 96 21.04 -34.40 12.10
C ASN A 96 22.34 -34.21 12.92
N ASP A 97 22.93 -35.31 13.41
CA ASP A 97 24.09 -35.33 14.33
C ASP A 97 25.31 -34.50 13.86
N LEU A 98 25.55 -34.44 12.55
CA LEU A 98 26.66 -33.68 11.97
C LEU A 98 26.42 -32.15 12.03
N GLU A 99 25.20 -31.69 11.77
CA GLU A 99 24.82 -30.27 11.89
C GLU A 99 24.86 -29.82 13.35
N HIS A 100 24.39 -30.67 14.26
CA HIS A 100 24.48 -30.43 15.71
C HIS A 100 25.91 -30.11 16.15
N SER A 101 26.88 -30.94 15.76
CA SER A 101 28.28 -30.78 16.19
C SER A 101 28.94 -29.46 15.74
N SER A 102 28.59 -28.99 14.54
CA SER A 102 29.13 -27.74 13.96
C SER A 102 28.47 -26.52 14.58
N ILE A 103 27.14 -26.56 14.76
CA ILE A 103 26.37 -25.46 15.35
C ILE A 103 26.78 -25.24 16.80
N ILE A 104 26.95 -26.30 17.59
CA ILE A 104 27.32 -26.19 19.01
C ILE A 104 28.66 -25.46 19.17
N LYS A 105 29.63 -25.67 18.28
CA LYS A 105 30.98 -25.07 18.36
C LYS A 105 31.08 -23.65 17.78
N ALA A 106 30.12 -23.21 16.97
CA ALA A 106 30.17 -21.90 16.31
C ALA A 106 30.05 -20.72 17.30
N PRO A 107 30.93 -19.69 17.25
CA PRO A 107 30.87 -18.52 18.15
C PRO A 107 29.75 -17.54 17.80
N SER A 108 29.22 -17.61 16.58
CA SER A 108 28.10 -16.82 16.07
C SER A 108 27.22 -17.68 15.16
N LEU A 109 25.95 -17.31 15.00
CA LEU A 109 25.02 -18.04 14.13
C LEU A 109 24.03 -17.10 13.46
N GLY A 110 23.96 -17.15 12.13
CA GLY A 110 22.93 -16.44 11.37
C GLY A 110 21.60 -17.17 11.48
N VAL A 111 20.55 -16.45 11.88
CA VAL A 111 19.19 -16.98 12.01
C VAL A 111 18.21 -16.13 11.20
N PHE A 112 17.18 -16.79 10.70
CA PHE A 112 16.18 -16.20 9.82
C PHE A 112 14.80 -16.35 10.46
N THR A 113 13.96 -15.32 10.42
CA THR A 113 12.52 -15.53 10.58
C THR A 113 11.91 -16.12 9.30
N PHE A 114 10.66 -16.56 9.36
CA PHE A 114 9.94 -17.03 8.17
C PHE A 114 9.87 -15.96 7.05
N LYS A 115 9.72 -14.68 7.41
CA LYS A 115 9.72 -13.57 6.45
C LYS A 115 11.06 -13.47 5.71
N SER A 116 12.17 -13.53 6.43
CA SER A 116 13.50 -13.53 5.80
C SER A 116 13.78 -14.81 5.01
N PHE A 117 13.25 -15.96 5.43
CA PHE A 117 13.30 -17.20 4.67
C PHE A 117 12.62 -17.06 3.30
N LEU A 118 11.40 -16.49 3.26
CA LEU A 118 10.70 -16.21 2.00
C LEU A 118 11.45 -15.18 1.17
N ASN A 119 12.01 -14.15 1.81
CA ASN A 119 12.74 -13.10 1.12
C ASN A 119 13.98 -13.62 0.38
N ILE A 120 14.73 -14.53 1.00
CA ILE A 120 15.82 -15.24 0.33
C ILE A 120 15.31 -15.99 -0.92
N GLY A 121 14.21 -16.72 -0.80
CA GLY A 121 13.58 -17.41 -1.93
C GLY A 121 13.18 -16.47 -3.06
N MET A 122 12.68 -15.28 -2.73
CA MET A 122 12.34 -14.28 -3.74
C MET A 122 13.56 -13.71 -4.46
N LEU A 123 14.72 -13.61 -3.79
CA LEU A 123 15.99 -13.11 -4.34
C LEU A 123 16.80 -14.16 -5.12
N LEU A 124 16.54 -15.45 -4.94
CA LEU A 124 17.27 -16.55 -5.57
C LEU A 124 16.88 -16.77 -7.04
N VAL A 125 17.71 -16.36 -7.99
CA VAL A 125 17.39 -16.46 -9.43
C VAL A 125 17.51 -17.91 -9.94
N ASP A 126 18.63 -18.58 -9.66
CA ASP A 126 19.01 -19.85 -10.29
C ASP A 126 18.57 -21.11 -9.54
N SER A 127 17.59 -21.01 -8.64
CA SER A 127 17.04 -22.15 -7.89
C SER A 127 15.64 -22.51 -8.39
N GLU A 128 15.45 -23.76 -8.81
CA GLU A 128 14.14 -24.26 -9.19
C GLU A 128 13.16 -24.25 -8.01
N ARG A 129 13.62 -24.62 -6.81
CA ARG A 129 12.83 -24.53 -5.57
C ARG A 129 12.43 -23.11 -5.23
N ALA A 130 13.33 -22.14 -5.44
CA ALA A 130 13.03 -20.73 -5.27
C ALA A 130 11.98 -20.24 -6.29
N ARG A 131 12.07 -20.69 -7.56
CA ARG A 131 11.07 -20.43 -8.59
C ARG A 131 9.69 -20.96 -8.20
N GLN A 132 9.60 -22.21 -7.75
CA GLN A 132 8.35 -22.82 -7.27
C GLN A 132 7.80 -22.05 -6.07
N THR A 133 8.67 -21.68 -5.12
CA THR A 133 8.29 -20.91 -3.94
C THR A 133 7.73 -19.53 -4.32
N ARG A 134 8.34 -18.83 -5.29
CA ARG A 134 7.79 -17.55 -5.81
C ARG A 134 6.41 -17.71 -6.41
N SER A 135 6.19 -18.73 -7.24
CA SER A 135 4.86 -19.02 -7.81
C SER A 135 3.83 -19.27 -6.71
N LEU A 136 4.16 -20.14 -5.75
CA LEU A 136 3.32 -20.44 -4.60
C LEU A 136 2.99 -19.19 -3.78
N ILE A 137 3.98 -18.31 -3.55
CA ILE A 137 3.78 -17.05 -2.85
C ILE A 137 2.75 -16.18 -3.57
N LEU A 138 2.90 -16.01 -4.88
CA LEU A 138 1.99 -15.19 -5.68
C LEU A 138 0.57 -15.75 -5.65
N ASP A 139 0.42 -17.05 -5.83
CA ASP A 139 -0.89 -17.72 -5.83
C ASP A 139 -1.60 -17.53 -4.49
N ILE A 140 -0.90 -17.77 -3.38
CA ILE A 140 -1.46 -17.61 -2.02
C ILE A 140 -1.82 -16.15 -1.74
N VAL A 141 -0.96 -15.20 -2.11
CA VAL A 141 -1.22 -13.77 -1.88
C VAL A 141 -2.45 -13.32 -2.69
N ILE A 142 -2.57 -13.74 -3.94
CA ILE A 142 -3.74 -13.45 -4.78
C ILE A 142 -5.01 -14.07 -4.16
N ASP A 143 -4.94 -15.32 -3.72
CA ASP A 143 -6.06 -16.01 -3.08
C ASP A 143 -6.51 -15.32 -1.79
N VAL A 144 -5.57 -14.92 -0.94
CA VAL A 144 -5.86 -14.19 0.30
C VAL A 144 -6.49 -12.84 -0.02
N LEU A 145 -5.93 -12.09 -0.97
CA LEU A 145 -6.52 -10.82 -1.43
C LEU A 145 -7.95 -11.02 -1.95
N ASN A 146 -8.20 -12.04 -2.77
CA ASN A 146 -9.53 -12.32 -3.32
C ASN A 146 -10.53 -12.73 -2.23
N LYS A 147 -10.14 -13.64 -1.33
CA LYS A 147 -10.98 -14.10 -0.21
C LYS A 147 -11.32 -12.96 0.74
N ARG A 148 -10.35 -12.12 1.10
CA ARG A 148 -10.53 -11.00 2.02
C ARG A 148 -11.23 -9.81 1.35
N SER A 149 -11.02 -9.58 0.06
CA SER A 149 -11.75 -8.53 -0.68
C SER A 149 -13.16 -8.94 -1.13
N GLY A 150 -13.50 -10.24 -1.09
CA GLY A 150 -14.74 -10.75 -1.70
C GLY A 150 -14.78 -10.56 -3.22
N GLY A 151 -13.61 -10.48 -3.86
CA GLY A 151 -13.45 -10.20 -5.30
C GLY A 151 -13.76 -8.76 -5.74
N LYS A 152 -14.05 -7.85 -4.80
CA LYS A 152 -14.42 -6.45 -5.08
C LYS A 152 -13.39 -5.48 -4.53
N THR A 153 -12.35 -5.18 -5.32
CA THR A 153 -11.25 -4.30 -4.90
C THR A 153 -11.46 -2.82 -5.25
N LYS A 154 -12.40 -2.51 -6.16
CA LYS A 154 -12.67 -1.13 -6.62
C LYS A 154 -12.95 -0.16 -5.47
N PHE A 155 -13.71 -0.58 -4.48
CA PHE A 155 -14.16 0.24 -3.34
C PHE A 155 -13.51 -0.19 -2.02
N ILE A 156 -12.33 -0.80 -2.05
CA ILE A 156 -11.62 -1.28 -0.85
C ILE A 156 -11.31 -0.16 0.15
N ASN A 157 -11.15 1.07 -0.33
CA ASN A 157 -10.99 2.29 0.47
C ASN A 157 -12.15 2.51 1.46
N GLN A 158 -13.36 2.02 1.15
CA GLN A 158 -14.56 2.23 1.97
C GLN A 158 -14.62 1.37 3.23
N ARG A 159 -13.66 0.45 3.39
CA ARG A 159 -13.53 -0.42 4.57
C ARG A 159 -12.67 0.18 5.68
N GLU A 160 -12.15 1.38 5.45
CA GLU A 160 -11.49 2.17 6.47
C GLU A 160 -12.51 2.96 7.30
N GLU A 161 -12.37 2.94 8.63
CA GLU A 161 -13.22 3.68 9.57
C GLU A 161 -13.33 5.18 9.23
N LYS A 162 -12.22 5.79 8.84
CA LYS A 162 -12.12 7.22 8.51
C LYS A 162 -12.71 7.60 7.14
N TYR A 163 -13.09 6.62 6.33
CA TYR A 163 -13.59 6.89 4.97
C TYR A 163 -14.89 7.67 5.00
N LEU A 164 -15.85 7.24 5.83
CA LEU A 164 -17.17 7.85 5.83
C LEU A 164 -17.13 9.35 6.24
N PRO A 165 -16.44 9.74 7.33
CA PRO A 165 -16.24 11.16 7.64
C PRO A 165 -15.57 11.93 6.50
N ALA A 166 -14.51 11.37 5.89
CA ALA A 166 -13.80 12.04 4.79
C ALA A 166 -14.67 12.22 3.54
N ALA A 167 -15.54 11.25 3.24
CA ALA A 167 -16.48 11.32 2.12
C ALA A 167 -17.60 12.35 2.36
N LEU A 168 -18.07 12.50 3.61
CA LEU A 168 -19.04 13.54 3.98
C LEU A 168 -18.43 14.94 3.85
N ASP A 169 -17.21 15.12 4.38
CA ASP A 169 -16.47 16.37 4.22
C ASP A 169 -16.27 16.71 2.75
N GLU A 170 -15.85 15.74 1.94
CA GLU A 170 -15.68 15.92 0.50
C GLU A 170 -16.97 16.39 -0.17
N PHE A 171 -18.12 15.77 0.13
CA PHE A 171 -19.40 16.21 -0.42
C PHE A 171 -19.70 17.68 -0.09
N ILE A 172 -19.46 18.10 1.16
CA ILE A 172 -19.69 19.49 1.61
C ILE A 172 -18.73 20.46 0.91
N TYR A 173 -17.43 20.16 0.86
CA TYR A 173 -16.43 21.05 0.26
C TYR A 173 -16.55 21.11 -1.26
N ARG A 174 -16.94 20.00 -1.90
CA ARG A 174 -17.25 19.98 -3.32
C ARG A 174 -18.42 20.90 -3.64
N LYS A 175 -19.48 20.88 -2.84
CA LYS A 175 -20.62 21.81 -3.00
C LYS A 175 -20.15 23.26 -2.89
N LYS A 176 -19.38 23.61 -1.86
CA LYS A 176 -18.82 24.97 -1.69
C LYS A 176 -17.99 25.41 -2.91
N PHE A 177 -17.23 24.50 -3.50
CA PHE A 177 -16.42 24.79 -4.67
C PHE A 177 -17.25 25.03 -5.93
N ILE A 178 -18.27 24.20 -6.16
CA ILE A 178 -19.22 24.40 -7.26
C ILE A 178 -19.99 25.71 -7.09
N ASP A 179 -20.50 25.99 -5.89
CA ASP A 179 -21.21 27.23 -5.57
C ASP A 179 -20.31 28.46 -5.81
N ALA A 180 -19.03 28.39 -5.44
CA ALA A 180 -18.07 29.47 -5.71
C ALA A 180 -17.81 29.67 -7.21
N ILE A 181 -17.72 28.59 -7.99
CA ILE A 181 -17.61 28.69 -9.45
C ILE A 181 -18.85 29.40 -10.02
N ASP A 182 -20.05 29.10 -9.52
CA ASP A 182 -21.29 29.71 -10.01
C ASP A 182 -21.44 31.18 -9.65
N LEU A 183 -21.07 31.52 -8.42
CA LEU A 183 -21.18 32.88 -7.91
C LEU A 183 -20.12 33.81 -8.53
N TYR A 184 -18.89 33.33 -8.71
CA TYR A 184 -17.75 34.21 -8.99
C TYR A 184 -17.20 34.12 -10.41
N ILE A 185 -17.63 33.14 -11.22
CA ILE A 185 -17.18 32.99 -12.61
C ILE A 185 -18.36 33.21 -13.57
N VAL A 186 -18.08 33.88 -14.68
CA VAL A 186 -19.02 34.04 -15.81
C VAL A 186 -19.48 32.66 -16.29
N ASP A 187 -20.75 32.57 -16.65
CA ASP A 187 -21.34 31.28 -16.98
C ASP A 187 -20.76 30.69 -18.28
N ASN A 188 -20.44 29.39 -18.23
CA ASN A 188 -19.81 28.66 -19.33
C ASN A 188 -19.92 27.15 -19.09
N ASN A 189 -20.24 26.38 -20.14
CA ASN A 189 -20.40 24.91 -20.07
C ASN A 189 -19.17 24.14 -19.58
N PHE A 190 -17.96 24.71 -19.70
CA PHE A 190 -16.69 24.06 -19.41
C PHE A 190 -16.10 24.42 -18.04
N LYS A 191 -16.66 25.41 -17.33
CA LYS A 191 -16.04 25.96 -16.10
C LYS A 191 -15.80 24.89 -15.03
N TYR A 192 -16.78 24.00 -14.81
CA TYR A 192 -16.65 22.96 -13.79
C TYR A 192 -15.66 21.87 -14.16
N SER A 193 -15.74 21.35 -15.39
CA SER A 193 -14.90 20.24 -15.82
C SER A 193 -13.43 20.66 -15.87
N GLN A 194 -13.14 21.84 -16.42
CA GLN A 194 -11.76 22.33 -16.53
C GLN A 194 -11.13 22.66 -15.17
N LEU A 195 -11.87 23.33 -14.27
CA LEU A 195 -11.33 23.69 -12.95
C LEU A 195 -11.22 22.46 -12.04
N THR A 196 -12.16 21.52 -12.12
CA THR A 196 -12.04 20.24 -11.41
C THR A 196 -10.83 19.46 -11.91
N ASP A 197 -10.66 19.31 -13.22
CA ASP A 197 -9.50 18.58 -13.78
C ASP A 197 -8.17 19.24 -13.41
N LYS A 198 -8.13 20.57 -13.26
CA LYS A 198 -6.95 21.27 -12.76
C LYS A 198 -6.59 20.87 -11.33
N VAL A 199 -7.57 20.73 -10.43
CA VAL A 199 -7.35 20.21 -9.07
C VAL A 199 -6.72 18.82 -9.12
N TYR A 200 -7.28 17.91 -9.92
CA TYR A 200 -6.75 16.55 -10.07
C TYR A 200 -5.34 16.55 -10.62
N LYS A 201 -5.06 17.32 -11.68
CA LYS A 201 -3.72 17.42 -12.26
C LYS A 201 -2.69 17.98 -11.27
N SER A 202 -3.06 18.98 -10.47
CA SER A 202 -2.19 19.53 -9.43
C SER A 202 -1.85 18.48 -8.37
N ILE A 203 -2.85 17.74 -7.87
CA ILE A 203 -2.64 16.78 -6.78
C ILE A 203 -2.01 15.47 -7.30
N PHE A 204 -2.48 14.90 -8.39
CA PHE A 204 -2.13 13.55 -8.86
C PHE A 204 -1.27 13.50 -10.11
N LYS A 205 -0.95 14.64 -10.75
CA LYS A 205 -0.30 14.69 -12.08
C LYS A 205 -1.08 14.02 -13.22
N GLU A 206 -2.29 13.56 -12.94
CA GLU A 206 -3.21 12.92 -13.87
C GLU A 206 -4.62 13.50 -13.70
N ASN A 207 -5.45 13.38 -14.74
CA ASN A 207 -6.83 13.85 -14.68
C ASN A 207 -7.80 12.73 -14.27
N SER A 208 -9.05 13.11 -14.03
CA SER A 208 -10.12 12.21 -13.60
C SER A 208 -10.40 11.08 -14.61
N ASN A 209 -10.23 11.33 -15.91
CA ASN A 209 -10.46 10.36 -16.98
C ASN A 209 -9.33 9.32 -17.09
N GLU A 210 -8.08 9.74 -16.90
CA GLU A 210 -6.92 8.84 -16.82
C GLU A 210 -7.08 7.90 -15.64
N TYR A 211 -7.39 8.45 -14.46
CA TYR A 211 -7.65 7.67 -13.25
C TYR A 211 -8.80 6.68 -13.42
N ARG A 212 -9.90 7.10 -14.08
CA ARG A 212 -11.04 6.23 -14.42
C ARG A 212 -10.62 5.00 -15.23
N LYS A 213 -9.74 5.20 -16.22
CA LYS A 213 -9.21 4.12 -17.07
C LYS A 213 -8.32 3.18 -16.28
N ILE A 214 -7.43 3.71 -15.45
CA ILE A 214 -6.52 2.93 -14.60
C ILE A 214 -7.31 1.96 -13.71
N LEU A 215 -8.37 2.44 -13.05
CA LEU A 215 -9.22 1.62 -12.18
C LEU A 215 -10.33 0.84 -12.91
N ARG A 216 -10.41 0.92 -14.24
CA ARG A 216 -11.43 0.22 -15.06
C ARG A 216 -12.85 0.49 -14.56
N LEU A 217 -13.15 1.75 -14.28
CA LEU A 217 -14.45 2.19 -13.78
C LEU A 217 -15.46 2.32 -14.92
N SER A 218 -16.71 1.94 -14.65
CA SER A 218 -17.84 2.15 -15.57
C SER A 218 -18.21 3.63 -15.68
N SER A 219 -19.04 4.03 -16.64
CA SER A 219 -19.49 5.43 -16.79
C SER A 219 -20.20 5.98 -15.54
N ASN A 220 -20.93 5.12 -14.83
CA ASN A 220 -21.75 5.50 -13.68
C ASN A 220 -20.97 5.49 -12.36
N ASP A 221 -19.75 4.93 -12.36
CA ASP A 221 -18.92 4.91 -11.16
C ASP A 221 -18.39 6.32 -10.86
N SER A 222 -18.45 6.70 -9.58
CA SER A 222 -17.80 7.92 -9.10
C SER A 222 -16.32 7.67 -8.87
N VAL A 223 -15.46 8.47 -9.53
CA VAL A 223 -14.01 8.48 -9.25
C VAL A 223 -13.75 8.77 -7.78
N ARG A 224 -14.46 9.75 -7.20
CA ARG A 224 -14.26 10.18 -5.81
C ARG A 224 -14.54 9.08 -4.80
N SER A 225 -15.53 8.24 -5.06
CA SER A 225 -15.88 7.13 -4.18
C SER A 225 -14.82 6.02 -4.11
N THR A 226 -13.81 6.08 -4.97
CA THR A 226 -12.64 5.17 -4.95
C THR A 226 -11.40 5.79 -4.29
N LEU A 227 -11.44 7.09 -3.95
CA LEU A 227 -10.31 7.77 -3.32
C LEU A 227 -10.20 7.37 -1.85
N TYR A 228 -8.97 7.20 -1.36
CA TYR A 228 -8.70 6.96 0.06
C TYR A 228 -8.99 8.21 0.90
N SER A 229 -9.24 8.01 2.19
CA SER A 229 -9.64 9.08 3.12
C SER A 229 -8.66 10.26 3.13
N GLU A 230 -7.35 9.99 3.11
CA GLU A 230 -6.33 11.04 3.09
C GLU A 230 -6.31 11.79 1.76
N VAL A 231 -6.63 11.10 0.67
CA VAL A 231 -6.72 11.70 -0.66
C VAL A 231 -7.95 12.60 -0.77
N LEU A 232 -9.11 12.13 -0.29
CA LEU A 232 -10.34 12.92 -0.24
C LEU A 232 -10.12 14.23 0.51
N ARG A 233 -9.47 14.17 1.67
CA ARG A 233 -9.16 15.37 2.47
C ARG A 233 -8.35 16.41 1.72
N ILE A 234 -7.29 15.99 1.01
CA ILE A 234 -6.44 16.92 0.26
C ILE A 234 -7.21 17.54 -0.91
N VAL A 235 -8.05 16.76 -1.60
CA VAL A 235 -8.93 17.30 -2.64
C VAL A 235 -9.88 18.35 -2.05
N SER A 236 -10.54 18.04 -0.93
CA SER A 236 -11.45 18.95 -0.23
C SER A 236 -10.77 20.25 0.20
N ASP A 237 -9.59 20.16 0.79
CA ASP A 237 -8.82 21.32 1.25
C ASP A 237 -8.43 22.22 0.06
N PHE A 238 -7.98 21.61 -1.03
CA PHE A 238 -7.57 22.31 -2.24
C PHE A 238 -8.76 23.02 -2.92
N GLU A 239 -9.90 22.33 -3.04
CA GLU A 239 -11.14 22.88 -3.59
C GLU A 239 -11.66 24.04 -2.75
N ASN A 240 -11.72 23.88 -1.42
CA ASN A 240 -12.16 24.91 -0.50
C ASN A 240 -11.24 26.14 -0.50
N ALA A 241 -9.92 25.93 -0.55
CA ALA A 241 -8.95 27.03 -0.60
C ALA A 241 -9.08 27.83 -1.91
N PHE A 242 -9.26 27.14 -3.05
CA PHE A 242 -9.45 27.83 -4.32
C PHE A 242 -10.82 28.53 -4.39
N ALA A 243 -11.88 27.95 -3.83
CA ALA A 243 -13.19 28.60 -3.70
C ALA A 243 -13.09 29.93 -2.96
N LYS A 244 -12.33 29.98 -1.85
CA LYS A 244 -12.06 31.22 -1.11
C LYS A 244 -11.25 32.22 -1.93
N LYS A 245 -10.30 31.75 -2.75
CA LYS A 245 -9.52 32.61 -3.66
C LYS A 245 -10.38 33.24 -4.74
N LEU A 246 -11.31 32.49 -5.33
CA LEU A 246 -12.29 33.01 -6.28
C LEU A 246 -13.14 34.11 -5.66
N LYS A 247 -13.64 33.89 -4.44
CA LYS A 247 -14.41 34.91 -3.71
C LYS A 247 -13.63 36.22 -3.54
N LEU A 248 -12.39 36.13 -3.04
CA LEU A 248 -11.56 37.32 -2.82
C LEU A 248 -11.24 38.05 -4.13
N ALA A 249 -10.96 37.31 -5.20
CA ALA A 249 -10.70 37.92 -6.51
C ALA A 249 -11.95 38.63 -7.07
N PHE A 250 -13.14 38.03 -6.90
CA PHE A 250 -14.41 38.67 -7.24
C PHE A 250 -14.65 39.95 -6.44
N GLU A 251 -14.47 39.91 -5.11
CA GLU A 251 -14.66 41.07 -4.23
C GLU A 251 -13.70 42.22 -4.59
N ASN A 252 -12.46 41.90 -4.96
CA ASN A 252 -11.47 42.91 -5.38
C ASN A 252 -11.76 43.49 -6.76
N LYS A 253 -12.24 42.67 -7.70
CA LYS A 253 -12.56 43.09 -9.07
C LYS A 253 -13.88 43.85 -9.15
N GLY A 254 -14.86 43.48 -8.31
CA GLY A 254 -16.22 44.02 -8.31
C GLY A 254 -17.16 43.39 -9.34
N GLU A 255 -16.69 42.40 -10.10
CA GLU A 255 -17.47 41.67 -11.11
C GLU A 255 -17.00 40.22 -11.26
N LYS A 256 -17.80 39.38 -11.94
CA LYS A 256 -17.47 37.97 -12.19
C LYS A 256 -16.18 37.84 -13.01
N LEU A 257 -15.39 36.83 -12.68
CA LEU A 257 -14.19 36.45 -13.42
C LEU A 257 -14.58 35.73 -14.71
N SER A 258 -13.93 36.06 -15.81
CA SER A 258 -13.91 35.21 -16.99
C SER A 258 -13.23 33.87 -16.66
N LEU A 259 -13.50 32.85 -17.49
CA LEU A 259 -12.84 31.56 -17.32
C LEU A 259 -11.31 31.66 -17.47
N THR A 260 -10.83 32.56 -18.32
CA THR A 260 -9.39 32.83 -18.50
C THR A 260 -8.77 33.39 -17.21
N GLU A 261 -9.38 34.42 -16.62
CA GLU A 261 -8.90 34.99 -15.35
C GLU A 261 -8.94 33.96 -14.22
N ALA A 262 -9.97 33.12 -14.17
CA ALA A 262 -10.05 32.03 -13.19
C ALA A 262 -8.93 30.99 -13.38
N HIS A 263 -8.52 30.71 -14.63
CA HIS A 263 -7.40 29.81 -14.92
C HIS A 263 -6.05 30.40 -14.53
N GLU A 264 -5.83 31.68 -14.80
CA GLU A 264 -4.63 32.40 -14.37
C GLU A 264 -4.53 32.40 -12.84
N LEU A 265 -5.63 32.78 -12.17
CA LEU A 265 -5.73 32.73 -10.71
C LEU A 265 -5.48 31.33 -10.16
N PHE A 266 -6.01 30.29 -10.81
CA PHE A 266 -5.76 28.91 -10.41
C PHE A 266 -4.29 28.56 -10.50
N ASN A 267 -3.60 28.93 -11.59
CA ASN A 267 -2.20 28.58 -11.77
C ASN A 267 -1.35 29.18 -10.64
N GLU A 268 -1.51 30.47 -10.37
CA GLU A 268 -0.81 31.15 -9.27
C GLU A 268 -1.15 30.55 -7.90
N PHE A 269 -2.42 30.23 -7.66
CA PHE A 269 -2.86 29.58 -6.43
C PHE A 269 -2.21 28.21 -6.28
N SER A 270 -2.22 27.40 -7.34
CA SER A 270 -1.78 26.02 -7.30
C SER A 270 -0.29 25.90 -7.02
N GLU A 271 0.55 26.79 -7.56
CA GLU A 271 1.98 26.84 -7.26
C GLU A 271 2.23 27.08 -5.77
N LYS A 272 1.56 28.08 -5.19
CA LYS A 272 1.67 28.42 -3.76
C LYS A 272 1.12 27.30 -2.88
N ALA A 273 -0.04 26.73 -3.24
CA ALA A 273 -0.67 25.64 -2.51
C ALA A 273 0.21 24.38 -2.51
N LEU A 274 0.80 24.02 -3.64
CA LEU A 274 1.70 22.87 -3.75
C LEU A 274 2.98 23.05 -2.94
N LEU A 275 3.50 24.27 -2.83
CA LEU A 275 4.64 24.58 -1.96
C LEU A 275 4.27 24.41 -0.48
N LEU A 276 3.13 24.97 -0.06
CA LEU A 276 2.67 24.91 1.34
C LEU A 276 2.23 23.51 1.77
N MET A 277 1.68 22.73 0.84
CA MET A 277 1.12 21.40 1.10
C MET A 277 2.02 20.27 0.59
N GLU A 278 3.30 20.53 0.36
CA GLU A 278 4.21 19.59 -0.33
C GLU A 278 4.20 18.20 0.31
N ALA A 279 4.32 18.13 1.64
CA ALA A 279 4.33 16.88 2.38
C ALA A 279 3.01 16.10 2.22
N SER A 280 1.87 16.78 2.38
CA SER A 280 0.53 16.18 2.25
C SER A 280 0.30 15.67 0.83
N VAL A 281 0.65 16.45 -0.19
CA VAL A 281 0.50 16.03 -1.60
C VAL A 281 1.40 14.84 -1.92
N LYS A 282 2.64 14.82 -1.42
CA LYS A 282 3.54 13.66 -1.56
C LYS A 282 2.96 12.42 -0.88
N ASP A 283 2.39 12.57 0.32
CA ASP A 283 1.72 11.47 1.04
C ASP A 283 0.50 10.94 0.26
N ALA A 284 -0.36 11.82 -0.26
CA ALA A 284 -1.50 11.43 -1.10
C ALA A 284 -1.05 10.64 -2.33
N ARG A 285 -0.06 11.15 -3.06
CA ARG A 285 0.49 10.48 -4.26
C ARG A 285 1.06 9.11 -3.93
N ASN A 286 1.82 9.03 -2.84
CA ASN A 286 2.39 7.77 -2.37
C ASN A 286 1.30 6.75 -2.00
N LYS A 287 0.33 7.15 -1.19
CA LYS A 287 -0.76 6.28 -0.74
C LYS A 287 -1.62 5.82 -1.91
N MET A 288 -2.01 6.73 -2.79
CA MET A 288 -2.75 6.39 -4.01
C MET A 288 -1.98 5.35 -4.83
N ALA A 289 -0.75 5.68 -5.27
CA ALA A 289 0.02 4.79 -6.13
C ALA A 289 0.30 3.42 -5.49
N SER A 290 0.70 3.41 -4.21
CA SER A 290 1.14 2.17 -3.54
C SER A 290 -0.04 1.26 -3.18
N ARG A 291 -1.14 1.85 -2.68
CA ARG A 291 -2.34 1.09 -2.28
C ARG A 291 -3.11 0.60 -3.51
N ASP A 292 -3.22 1.41 -4.56
CA ASP A 292 -3.88 0.99 -5.80
C ASP A 292 -3.11 -0.14 -6.49
N LEU A 293 -1.78 -0.09 -6.50
CA LEU A 293 -0.97 -1.19 -7.00
C LEU A 293 -1.16 -2.47 -6.15
N ALA A 294 -1.07 -2.36 -4.82
CA ALA A 294 -1.12 -3.52 -3.93
C ALA A 294 -2.51 -4.16 -3.83
N PHE A 295 -3.57 -3.36 -3.84
CA PHE A 295 -4.93 -3.83 -3.55
C PHE A 295 -5.83 -3.90 -4.77
N ARG A 296 -5.55 -3.14 -5.83
CA ARG A 296 -6.38 -3.07 -7.04
C ARG A 296 -5.68 -3.58 -8.30
N ASP A 297 -4.41 -3.98 -8.20
CA ASP A 297 -3.54 -4.30 -9.36
C ASP A 297 -3.54 -3.16 -10.39
N ALA A 298 -3.51 -1.92 -9.90
CA ALA A 298 -3.63 -0.70 -10.71
C ALA A 298 -2.36 0.15 -10.59
N LEU A 299 -1.62 0.25 -11.70
CA LEU A 299 -0.40 1.04 -11.78
C LEU A 299 -0.69 2.45 -12.31
N HIS A 300 -0.28 3.47 -11.54
CA HIS A 300 -0.31 4.86 -11.93
C HIS A 300 1.06 5.27 -12.48
N GLU A 301 1.27 5.17 -13.79
CA GLU A 301 2.57 5.46 -14.44
C GLU A 301 3.14 6.83 -14.05
N LYS A 302 2.28 7.87 -14.01
CA LYS A 302 2.67 9.24 -13.64
C LYS A 302 3.03 9.40 -12.17
N LEU A 303 2.65 8.43 -11.34
CA LEU A 303 2.94 8.39 -9.91
C LEU A 303 3.95 7.29 -9.55
N ALA A 304 4.57 6.61 -10.53
CA ALA A 304 5.50 5.50 -10.28
C ALA A 304 6.64 5.89 -9.33
N ASN A 305 7.16 7.11 -9.44
CA ASN A 305 8.22 7.64 -8.56
C ASN A 305 7.79 7.85 -7.10
N TYR A 306 6.49 7.75 -6.80
CA TYR A 306 5.95 7.82 -5.45
C TYR A 306 5.64 6.44 -4.86
N LEU A 307 5.84 5.35 -5.61
CA LEU A 307 5.61 4.00 -5.10
C LEU A 307 6.52 3.69 -3.90
N LYS A 308 5.93 3.17 -2.84
CA LYS A 308 6.62 2.60 -1.68
C LYS A 308 5.97 1.28 -1.31
N ASP A 309 6.61 0.56 -0.39
CA ASP A 309 5.97 -0.58 0.24
C ASP A 309 4.76 -0.16 1.08
N VAL A 310 3.71 -0.98 1.04
CA VAL A 310 2.49 -0.81 1.82
C VAL A 310 2.75 -1.36 3.22
N PRO A 311 2.51 -0.58 4.28
CA PRO A 311 2.75 -1.01 5.64
C PRO A 311 1.77 -2.12 6.06
N ALA A 312 2.18 -2.95 7.01
CA ALA A 312 1.35 -4.08 7.47
C ALA A 312 0.00 -3.62 8.03
N GLU A 313 -0.03 -2.44 8.65
CA GLU A 313 -1.22 -1.80 9.19
C GLU A 313 -2.24 -1.48 8.10
N ASP A 314 -1.80 -1.17 6.87
CA ASP A 314 -2.73 -0.92 5.76
C ASP A 314 -3.33 -2.23 5.25
N PHE A 315 -2.60 -3.35 5.26
CA PHE A 315 -3.19 -4.67 4.98
C PHE A 315 -4.27 -5.01 6.00
N GLU A 316 -4.00 -4.81 7.29
CA GLU A 316 -5.01 -5.06 8.34
C GLU A 316 -6.21 -4.09 8.21
N LYS A 317 -5.95 -2.81 7.94
CA LYS A 317 -6.98 -1.79 7.78
C LYS A 317 -7.97 -2.08 6.64
N PHE A 318 -7.49 -2.61 5.52
CA PHE A 318 -8.32 -2.80 4.33
C PHE A 318 -8.82 -4.24 4.12
N LEU A 319 -8.16 -5.22 4.73
CA LEU A 319 -8.43 -6.65 4.51
C LEU A 319 -8.59 -7.45 5.82
N GLY A 320 -8.32 -6.82 6.96
CA GLY A 320 -8.43 -7.44 8.29
C GLY A 320 -9.87 -7.60 8.76
N GLU A 321 -10.04 -8.23 9.92
CA GLU A 321 -11.37 -8.63 10.42
C GLU A 321 -12.26 -7.44 10.77
N GLN A 322 -11.69 -6.38 11.33
CA GLN A 322 -12.43 -5.15 11.67
C GLN A 322 -13.00 -4.50 10.40
N SER A 323 -12.21 -4.45 9.33
CA SER A 323 -12.60 -3.88 8.04
C SER A 323 -13.79 -4.65 7.41
N LEU A 324 -13.78 -5.99 7.55
CA LEU A 324 -14.86 -6.87 7.10
C LEU A 324 -16.13 -6.69 7.93
N ASN A 325 -16.00 -6.47 9.23
CA ASN A 325 -17.14 -6.21 10.10
C ASN A 325 -17.77 -4.85 9.76
N LEU A 326 -16.95 -3.82 9.58
CA LEU A 326 -17.40 -2.49 9.18
C LEU A 326 -18.16 -2.53 7.85
N GLU A 327 -17.63 -3.21 6.84
CA GLU A 327 -18.32 -3.37 5.54
C GLU A 327 -19.72 -4.00 5.71
N ARG A 328 -19.83 -5.08 6.50
CA ARG A 328 -21.13 -5.71 6.78
C ARG A 328 -22.09 -4.74 7.48
N GLN A 329 -21.61 -3.97 8.46
CA GLN A 329 -22.42 -2.98 9.16
C GLN A 329 -22.89 -1.86 8.23
N LEU A 330 -22.03 -1.38 7.33
CA LEU A 330 -22.38 -0.36 6.35
C LEU A 330 -23.42 -0.86 5.35
N GLU A 331 -23.28 -2.10 4.87
CA GLU A 331 -24.27 -2.71 3.97
C GLU A 331 -25.63 -2.91 4.65
N LEU A 332 -25.65 -3.32 5.93
CA LEU A 332 -26.91 -3.44 6.71
C LEU A 332 -27.61 -2.09 6.91
N ASN A 333 -26.85 -0.99 6.99
CA ASN A 333 -27.37 0.35 7.26
C ASN A 333 -27.43 1.27 6.02
N LYS A 334 -27.23 0.71 4.82
CA LYS A 334 -27.08 1.46 3.56
C LYS A 334 -28.23 2.45 3.30
N ASP A 335 -29.46 2.06 3.60
CA ASP A 335 -30.64 2.90 3.36
C ASP A 335 -30.77 4.07 4.35
N VAL A 336 -30.16 3.95 5.53
CA VAL A 336 -30.04 5.10 6.46
C VAL A 336 -29.08 6.13 5.86
N PHE A 337 -27.93 5.68 5.35
CA PHE A 337 -26.94 6.57 4.75
C PHE A 337 -27.43 7.26 3.48
N LYS A 338 -28.16 6.55 2.60
CA LYS A 338 -28.77 7.16 1.41
C LYS A 338 -29.70 8.33 1.79
N ARG A 339 -30.56 8.14 2.79
CA ARG A 339 -31.48 9.18 3.27
C ARG A 339 -30.77 10.40 3.87
N LEU A 340 -29.59 10.22 4.44
CA LEU A 340 -28.78 11.33 4.96
C LEU A 340 -28.08 12.14 3.86
N LYS A 341 -27.73 11.50 2.74
CA LYS A 341 -27.10 12.14 1.59
C LYS A 341 -28.07 13.00 0.77
N ASP A 342 -29.34 12.60 0.74
CA ASP A 342 -30.41 13.29 -0.01
C ASP A 342 -31.04 14.47 0.76
N ARG A 343 -30.54 14.77 1.97
CA ARG A 343 -30.87 15.97 2.75
C ARG A 343 -29.75 17.00 2.62
#